data_AF-A0A151E4D7-F1
#
_entry.id   AF-A0A151E4D7-F1
#
_cell.length_a   1.000
_cell.length_b   1.000
_cell.length_c   1.000
_cell.angle_alpha   90.00
_cell.angle_beta   90.00
_cell.angle_gamma   90.00
#
_symmetry.space_group_name_H-M   'P 1'
#
loop_
_entity.id
_entity.type
_entity.pdbx_description
1 polymer ?
#
loop_
_entity_poly.entity_id
_entity_poly.type
_entity_poly.pdbx_seq_one_letter_code
_entity_poly.pdbx_strand_id
1 'polypeptide(L)'
;MTYELEIKKPSFLVIKIKGKRTVDSIKEVTKQIVEKCEDNKISKVLVDVREFEERIKFSEIFDLASKQLPKIINNKINKVAIVDLKGFDYNKNFFENVARNRSHDVKIFTEYNEAVQWLS
;
A
#
# COMPACT_ATOMS: atom_id res chain seq x y z
N MET A 1 -2.27 10.68 13.52
CA MET A 1 -2.14 9.32 12.95
C MET A 1 -0.69 8.90 13.17
N THR A 2 -0.45 7.71 13.71
CA THR A 2 0.91 7.30 14.09
C THR A 2 1.30 6.13 13.21
N TYR A 3 2.39 6.26 12.46
CA TYR A 3 2.93 5.16 11.67
C TYR A 3 4.38 4.91 12.10
N GLU A 4 4.78 3.65 12.07
CA GLU A 4 6.15 3.22 12.33
C GLU A 4 6.79 2.87 10.99
N LEU A 5 7.94 3.46 10.70
CA LEU A 5 8.69 3.22 9.46
C LEU A 5 9.95 2.44 9.80
N GLU A 6 10.14 1.31 9.11
CA GLU A 6 11.30 0.46 9.25
C GLU A 6 11.92 0.25 7.86
N ILE A 7 13.18 0.63 7.67
CA ILE A 7 13.89 0.36 6.41
C ILE A 7 14.55 -1.01 6.55
N LYS A 8 14.00 -2.04 5.90
CA LYS A 8 14.56 -3.40 5.95
C LYS A 8 15.48 -3.65 4.77
N LYS A 9 16.79 -3.61 5.04
CA LYS A 9 17.87 -3.85 4.06
C LYS A 9 17.80 -2.83 2.89
N PRO A 10 18.84 -2.64 2.08
CA PRO A 10 18.82 -1.61 1.04
C PRO A 10 17.83 -1.87 -0.12
N SER A 11 16.94 -2.88 -0.04
CA SER A 11 16.11 -3.32 -1.16
C SER A 11 14.63 -2.91 -1.10
N PHE A 12 14.03 -2.71 0.08
CA PHE A 12 12.63 -2.27 0.20
C PHE A 12 12.31 -1.55 1.51
N LEU A 13 11.29 -0.70 1.47
CA LEU A 13 10.80 0.09 2.60
C LEU A 13 9.67 -0.66 3.31
N VAL A 14 9.66 -0.72 4.65
CA VAL A 14 8.55 -1.26 5.43
C VAL A 14 7.86 -0.12 6.17
N ILE A 15 6.55 -0.04 6.03
CA ILE A 15 5.73 1.01 6.64
C ILE A 15 4.58 0.34 7.35
N LYS A 16 4.44 0.61 8.64
CA LYS A 16 3.37 0.11 9.47
C LYS A 16 2.46 1.27 9.86
N ILE A 17 1.19 1.19 9.47
CA ILE A 17 0.22 2.26 9.64
C ILE A 17 -0.73 1.90 10.77
N LYS A 18 -0.92 2.85 11.71
CA LYS A 18 -1.89 2.74 12.79
C LYS A 18 -2.84 3.94 12.78
N GLY A 19 -4.12 3.70 13.06
CA GLY A 19 -5.12 4.76 13.19
C GLY A 19 -6.40 4.50 12.40
N LYS A 20 -7.15 5.56 12.06
CA LYS A 20 -8.45 5.45 11.38
C LYS A 20 -8.33 5.50 9.86
N ARG A 21 -8.88 4.49 9.20
CA ARG A 21 -8.90 4.29 7.75
C ARG A 21 -10.07 5.05 7.13
N THR A 22 -9.75 6.23 6.62
CA THR A 22 -10.63 7.08 5.79
C THR A 22 -10.00 7.29 4.41
N VAL A 23 -10.81 7.71 3.43
CA VAL A 23 -10.31 8.06 2.09
C VAL A 23 -9.16 9.07 2.16
N ASP A 24 -9.28 10.10 2.99
CA ASP A 24 -8.27 11.15 3.11
C ASP A 24 -7.00 10.65 3.79
N SER A 25 -7.12 9.84 4.85
CA SER A 25 -5.96 9.22 5.50
C SER A 25 -5.17 8.32 4.54
N ILE A 26 -5.83 7.59 3.64
CA ILE A 26 -5.14 6.74 2.66
C ILE A 26 -4.37 7.59 1.65
N LYS A 27 -4.94 8.71 1.19
CA LYS A 27 -4.23 9.63 0.27
C LYS A 27 -3.01 10.23 0.95
N GLU A 28 -3.20 10.72 2.17
CA GLU A 28 -2.15 11.37 2.94
C GLU A 28 -0.98 10.41 3.19
N VAL A 29 -1.30 9.19 3.62
CA VAL A 29 -0.31 8.12 3.77
C VAL A 29 0.35 7.83 2.43
N THR A 30 -0.40 7.60 1.35
CA THR A 30 0.18 7.25 0.03
C THR A 30 1.17 8.31 -0.42
N LYS A 31 0.86 9.60 -0.24
CA LYS A 31 1.77 10.70 -0.55
C LYS A 31 3.06 10.61 0.27
N GLN A 32 2.96 10.39 1.57
CA GLN A 32 4.13 10.23 2.44
C GLN A 32 4.97 9.00 2.07
N ILE A 33 4.34 7.87 1.69
CA ILE A 33 5.05 6.68 1.20
C ILE A 33 5.87 7.02 -0.05
N VAL A 34 5.27 7.72 -1.01
CA VAL A 34 5.95 8.14 -2.25
C VAL A 34 7.14 9.03 -1.95
N GLU A 35 6.96 10.07 -1.12
CA GLU A 35 8.05 10.96 -0.71
C GLU A 35 9.19 10.19 -0.04
N LYS A 36 8.88 9.24 0.85
CA LYS A 36 9.91 8.42 1.51
C LYS A 36 10.62 7.46 0.58
N CYS A 37 9.92 6.91 -0.41
CA CYS A 37 10.54 6.09 -1.44
C CYS A 37 11.51 6.91 -2.29
N GLU A 38 11.14 8.15 -2.64
CA GLU A 38 12.01 9.09 -3.36
C GLU A 38 13.25 9.48 -2.53
N ASP A 39 13.06 9.90 -1.28
CA ASP A 39 14.14 10.29 -0.35
C ASP A 39 15.21 9.19 -0.19
N ASN A 40 14.76 7.93 -0.13
CA ASN A 40 15.62 6.77 0.10
C ASN A 40 16.05 6.05 -1.20
N LYS A 41 15.61 6.51 -2.37
CA LYS A 41 15.83 5.86 -3.67
C LYS A 41 15.39 4.39 -3.70
N ILE A 42 14.28 4.10 -3.04
CA ILE A 42 13.68 2.77 -2.96
C ILE A 42 12.45 2.70 -3.88
N SER A 43 12.34 1.63 -4.67
CA SER A 43 11.21 1.41 -5.61
C SER A 43 10.23 0.32 -5.16
N LYS A 44 10.56 -0.38 -4.07
CA LYS A 44 9.78 -1.49 -3.50
C LYS A 44 9.32 -1.14 -2.09
N VAL A 45 8.05 -1.36 -1.77
CA VAL A 45 7.50 -1.05 -0.44
C VAL A 45 6.60 -2.16 0.09
N LEU A 46 6.67 -2.41 1.39
CA LEU A 46 5.73 -3.21 2.17
C LEU A 46 4.94 -2.27 3.07
N VAL A 47 3.61 -2.32 2.99
CA VAL A 47 2.68 -1.51 3.76
C VAL A 47 1.84 -2.44 4.64
N ASP A 48 2.05 -2.40 5.95
CA ASP A 48 1.26 -3.12 6.94
C ASP A 48 0.13 -2.21 7.45
N VAL A 49 -1.11 -2.55 7.09
CA VAL A 49 -2.33 -1.79 7.42
C VAL A 49 -3.21 -2.52 8.44
N ARG A 50 -2.69 -3.57 9.11
CA ARG A 50 -3.51 -4.37 10.04
C ARG A 50 -4.03 -3.59 11.25
N GLU A 51 -3.35 -2.51 11.63
CA GLU A 51 -3.75 -1.59 12.69
C GLU A 51 -4.42 -0.31 12.13
N PHE A 52 -4.82 -0.33 10.85
CA PHE A 52 -5.54 0.76 10.19
C PHE A 52 -7.05 0.48 10.27
N GLU A 53 -7.62 0.87 11.41
CA GLU A 53 -8.97 0.58 11.88
C GLU A 53 -10.05 1.24 11.02
N GLU A 54 -11.29 0.75 11.13
CA GLU A 54 -12.45 1.14 10.31
C GLU A 54 -12.41 0.60 8.87
N ARG A 55 -13.60 0.41 8.29
CA ARG A 55 -13.77 -0.11 6.93
C ARG A 55 -14.35 1.00 6.06
N ILE A 56 -13.68 1.28 4.95
CA ILE A 56 -14.22 2.14 3.89
C ILE A 56 -15.08 1.33 2.92
N LYS A 57 -16.07 1.97 2.31
CA LYS A 57 -17.00 1.30 1.38
C LYS A 57 -16.27 0.89 0.11
N PHE A 58 -16.74 -0.18 -0.53
CA PHE A 58 -16.18 -0.64 -1.81
C PHE A 58 -16.16 0.44 -2.89
N SER A 59 -17.21 1.27 -2.97
CA SER A 59 -17.28 2.39 -3.92
C SER A 59 -16.18 3.44 -3.68
N GLU A 60 -15.82 3.68 -2.43
CA GLU A 60 -14.78 4.64 -2.07
C GLU A 60 -13.40 4.08 -2.41
N ILE A 61 -13.18 2.79 -2.11
CA ILE A 61 -12.00 2.03 -2.55
C ILE A 61 -11.84 2.08 -4.07
N PHE A 62 -12.94 1.82 -4.79
CA PHE A 62 -12.96 1.80 -6.25
C PHE A 62 -12.53 3.15 -6.81
N ASP A 63 -13.14 4.24 -6.35
CA ASP A 63 -12.83 5.58 -6.83
C ASP A 63 -11.39 5.98 -6.47
N LEU A 64 -10.96 5.66 -5.25
CA LEU A 64 -9.61 5.91 -4.77
C LEU A 64 -8.56 5.21 -5.65
N ALA A 65 -8.69 3.89 -5.85
CA ALA A 65 -7.75 3.11 -6.66
C ALA A 65 -7.80 3.46 -8.15
N SER A 66 -8.98 3.76 -8.69
CA SER A 66 -9.14 4.02 -10.12
C SER A 66 -8.78 5.45 -10.53
N LYS A 67 -9.00 6.46 -9.68
CA LYS A 67 -8.86 7.88 -10.08
C LYS A 67 -7.87 8.68 -9.24
N GLN A 68 -7.71 8.36 -7.96
CA GLN A 68 -7.03 9.26 -7.02
C GLN A 68 -5.60 8.81 -6.72
N LEU A 69 -5.38 7.54 -6.35
CA LEU A 69 -4.04 6.98 -6.13
C LEU A 69 -3.11 7.09 -7.35
N PRO A 70 -3.56 6.88 -8.60
CA PRO A 70 -2.69 7.04 -9.77
C PRO A 70 -2.15 8.47 -9.96
N LYS A 71 -2.80 9.48 -9.37
CA LYS A 71 -2.32 10.87 -9.40
C LYS A 71 -1.26 11.14 -8.34
N ILE A 72 -1.16 10.28 -7.33
CA ILE A 72 -0.24 10.40 -6.19
C ILE A 72 0.96 9.49 -6.40
N ILE A 73 0.73 8.25 -6.85
CA ILE A 73 1.76 7.26 -7.13
C ILE A 73 2.48 7.69 -8.41
N ASN A 74 3.78 7.94 -8.28
CA ASN A 74 4.66 8.20 -9.41
C ASN A 74 5.16 6.87 -10.03
N ASN A 75 5.79 6.94 -11.20
CA ASN A 75 6.42 5.77 -11.85
C ASN A 75 7.67 5.25 -11.12
N LYS A 76 7.99 5.74 -9.92
CA LYS A 76 9.21 5.36 -9.17
C LYS A 76 8.99 4.13 -8.30
N ILE A 77 7.76 3.92 -7.82
CA ILE A 77 7.38 2.71 -7.08
C ILE A 77 6.91 1.67 -8.08
N ASN A 78 7.63 0.55 -8.20
CA ASN A 78 7.29 -0.51 -9.14
C ASN A 78 6.66 -1.75 -8.47
N LYS A 79 6.85 -1.91 -7.15
CA LYS A 79 6.37 -3.09 -6.42
C LYS A 79 5.85 -2.74 -5.02
N VAL A 80 4.62 -3.13 -4.71
CA VAL A 80 3.92 -2.80 -3.46
C VAL A 80 3.33 -4.06 -2.81
N ALA A 81 3.97 -4.45 -1.71
CA ALA A 81 3.47 -5.25 -0.61
C ALA A 81 2.32 -4.60 0.17
N ILE A 82 1.10 -5.14 0.25
CA ILE A 82 0.13 -4.71 1.28
C ILE A 82 -0.19 -5.89 2.19
N VAL A 83 -0.02 -5.73 3.50
CA VAL A 83 -0.41 -6.72 4.52
C VAL A 83 -1.64 -6.22 5.25
N ASP A 84 -2.76 -6.93 5.12
CA ASP A 84 -4.05 -6.57 5.71
C ASP A 84 -4.65 -7.75 6.49
N LEU A 85 -5.69 -7.50 7.29
CA LEU A 85 -6.36 -8.52 8.09
C LEU A 85 -7.15 -9.50 7.21
N LYS A 86 -7.26 -10.74 7.69
CA LYS A 86 -8.10 -11.78 7.08
C LYS A 86 -9.57 -11.31 7.07
N GLY A 87 -10.26 -11.44 5.94
CA GLY A 87 -11.63 -10.95 5.73
C GLY A 87 -11.73 -9.57 5.08
N PHE A 88 -10.60 -8.99 4.64
CA PHE A 88 -10.58 -7.93 3.62
C PHE A 88 -10.64 -8.56 2.21
N ASP A 89 -11.76 -9.22 1.91
CA ASP A 89 -12.01 -9.94 0.64
C ASP A 89 -12.75 -9.10 -0.41
N TYR A 90 -12.81 -7.76 -0.25
CA TYR A 90 -13.31 -6.89 -1.32
C TYR A 90 -12.31 -6.90 -2.48
N ASN A 91 -12.43 -7.96 -3.28
CA ASN A 91 -11.64 -8.33 -4.43
C ASN A 91 -10.16 -7.92 -4.28
N LYS A 92 -9.35 -8.71 -3.56
CA LYS A 92 -7.88 -8.68 -3.71
C LYS A 92 -7.51 -8.62 -5.20
N ASN A 93 -8.21 -9.42 -6.00
CA ASN A 93 -8.18 -9.42 -7.46
C ASN A 93 -8.49 -8.05 -8.10
N PHE A 94 -9.39 -7.22 -7.55
CA PHE A 94 -9.72 -5.91 -8.11
C PHE A 94 -8.59 -4.91 -7.90
N PHE A 95 -8.05 -4.80 -6.69
CA PHE A 95 -6.89 -3.95 -6.43
C PHE A 95 -5.69 -4.41 -7.26
N GLU A 96 -5.43 -5.72 -7.28
CA GLU A 96 -4.34 -6.31 -8.07
C GLU A 96 -4.55 -6.08 -9.58
N ASN A 97 -5.76 -6.24 -10.10
CA ASN A 97 -6.07 -6.02 -11.53
C ASN A 97 -6.01 -4.53 -11.92
N VAL A 98 -6.50 -3.63 -11.07
CA VAL A 98 -6.45 -2.18 -11.33
C VAL A 98 -5.02 -1.66 -11.28
N ALA A 99 -4.21 -2.18 -10.36
CA ALA A 99 -2.80 -1.83 -10.25
C ALA A 99 -1.96 -2.39 -11.41
N ARG A 100 -2.15 -3.68 -11.74
CA ARG A 100 -1.43 -4.37 -12.81
C ARG A 100 -1.68 -3.74 -14.19
N ASN A 101 -2.87 -3.20 -14.42
CA ASN A 101 -3.20 -2.47 -15.66
C ASN A 101 -2.45 -1.13 -15.83
N ARG A 102 -1.59 -0.74 -14.86
CA ARG A 102 -0.89 0.55 -14.84
C ARG A 102 0.60 0.43 -14.55
N SER A 103 1.20 -0.72 -14.82
CA SER A 103 2.64 -0.98 -14.63
C SER A 103 3.13 -0.92 -13.18
N HIS A 104 2.23 -0.97 -12.20
CA HIS A 104 2.56 -1.11 -10.78
C HIS A 104 2.17 -2.52 -10.32
N ASP A 105 3.14 -3.27 -9.82
CA ASP A 105 2.89 -4.60 -9.28
C ASP A 105 2.47 -4.45 -7.81
N VAL A 106 1.17 -4.51 -7.55
CA VAL A 106 0.60 -4.41 -6.19
C VAL A 106 -0.02 -5.76 -5.85
N LYS A 107 0.29 -6.27 -4.66
CA LYS A 107 -0.27 -7.54 -4.18
C LYS A 107 -0.65 -7.47 -2.70
N ILE A 108 -1.79 -8.07 -2.35
CA ILE A 108 -2.32 -8.04 -0.98
C ILE A 108 -2.13 -9.40 -0.32
N PHE A 109 -1.49 -9.40 0.84
CA PHE A 109 -1.16 -10.56 1.65
C PHE A 109 -1.87 -10.49 3.00
N THR A 110 -2.15 -11.65 3.57
CA THR A 110 -2.55 -11.76 4.99
C THR A 110 -1.34 -12.03 5.88
N GLU A 111 -0.33 -12.71 5.34
CA GLU A 111 0.88 -13.09 6.06
C GLU A 111 2.04 -12.16 5.71
N TYR A 112 2.65 -11.57 6.73
CA TYR A 112 3.78 -10.66 6.58
C TYR A 112 4.97 -11.33 5.87
N ASN A 113 5.26 -12.58 6.22
CA ASN A 113 6.41 -13.30 5.66
C ASN A 113 6.25 -13.59 4.16
N GLU A 114 5.03 -13.85 3.69
CA GLU A 114 4.75 -14.04 2.26
C GLU A 114 4.97 -12.74 1.48
N ALA A 115 4.55 -11.60 2.04
CA ALA A 115 4.80 -10.28 1.44
C ALA A 115 6.30 -9.99 1.31
N VAL A 116 7.09 -10.30 2.34
CA VAL A 116 8.55 -10.12 2.33
C VAL A 116 9.21 -11.03 1.30
N GLN A 117 8.82 -12.30 1.21
CA GLN A 117 9.34 -13.23 0.21
C GLN A 117 9.06 -12.77 -1.21
N TRP A 118 7.87 -12.20 -1.44
CA TRP A 118 7.50 -11.70 -2.76
C TRP A 118 8.25 -10.40 -3.12
N LEU A 119 8.60 -9.55 -2.16
CA LEU A 119 9.35 -8.30 -2.40
C LEU A 119 10.85 -8.50 -2.59
N SER A 120 11.40 -9.60 -2.06
CA SER A 120 12.80 -9.98 -2.23
C SER A 120 13.14 -10.11 -3.71
#